data_AF-A0A0G0SDL1-F1
#
_entry.id   AF-A0A0G0SDL1-F1
#
_cell.length_a   1.000
_cell.length_b   1.000
_cell.length_c   1.000
_cell.angle_alpha   90.00
_cell.angle_beta   90.00
_cell.angle_gamma   90.00
#
_symmetry.space_group_name_H-M   'P 1'
#
loop_
_entity.id
_entity.type
_entity.pdbx_description
1 polymer ?
#
loop_
_entity_poly.entity_id
_entity_poly.type
_entity_poly.pdbx_seq_one_letter_code
_entity_poly.pdbx_strand_id
1 'polypeptide(L)'
;MKLYFDIDGVIVGRGRKPALHVVEFLKIATEKHDCYWAMTHCKGDATDDVTRYIKEILPEEAIEYCKLIKATEWSHKKTEIFDYKSDFLWFEDAPFDFEKEVLLQ
;
A
#
# COMPACT_ATOMS: atom_id res chain seq x y z
N MET A 1 -13.67 -6.48 0.15
CA MET A 1 -12.93 -6.00 -1.04
C MET A 1 -11.45 -6.07 -0.74
N LYS A 2 -10.62 -6.01 -1.78
CA LYS A 2 -9.16 -5.94 -1.63
C LYS A 2 -8.72 -4.48 -1.65
N LEU A 3 -7.82 -4.10 -0.76
CA LEU A 3 -7.22 -2.77 -0.73
C LEU A 3 -5.74 -2.88 -1.03
N TYR A 4 -5.26 -2.03 -1.94
CA TYR A 4 -3.86 -1.96 -2.34
C TYR A 4 -3.32 -0.59 -1.95
N PHE A 5 -2.18 -0.55 -1.27
CA PHE A 5 -1.58 0.69 -0.77
C PHE A 5 -0.19 0.89 -1.35
N ASP A 6 0.02 2.02 -2.03
CA ASP A 6 1.38 2.57 -2.08
C ASP A 6 1.80 3.07 -0.69
N ILE A 7 3.09 3.38 -0.51
CA ILE A 7 3.63 3.82 0.77
C ILE A 7 3.78 5.34 0.77
N ASP A 8 4.50 5.87 -0.20
CA ASP A 8 4.81 7.29 -0.25
C ASP A 8 3.60 8.05 -0.81
N GLY A 9 3.29 9.20 -0.22
CA GLY A 9 2.09 9.96 -0.54
C GLY A 9 0.78 9.38 0.01
N VAL A 10 0.75 8.11 0.40
CA VAL A 10 -0.44 7.41 0.94
C VAL A 10 -0.35 7.18 2.44
N ILE A 11 0.62 6.37 2.88
CA ILE A 11 0.86 6.05 4.30
C ILE A 11 1.86 7.05 4.90
N VAL A 12 2.91 7.33 4.14
CA VAL A 12 3.91 8.36 4.43
C VAL A 12 3.53 9.62 3.67
N GLY A 13 3.02 10.62 4.38
CA GLY A 13 2.69 11.91 3.81
C GLY A 13 3.91 12.75 3.45
N ARG A 14 3.64 13.91 2.83
CA ARG A 14 4.66 14.87 2.39
C ARG A 14 5.63 15.26 3.52
N GLY A 15 6.91 15.30 3.19
CA GLY A 15 7.98 15.65 4.13
C GLY A 15 8.38 14.50 5.07
N ARG A 16 8.12 13.24 4.68
CA ARG A 16 8.43 12.02 5.46
C ARG A 16 7.78 12.06 6.85
N LYS A 17 6.48 12.36 6.87
CA LYS A 17 5.66 12.35 8.09
C LYS A 17 4.54 11.34 7.94
N PRO A 18 3.96 10.84 9.04
CA PRO A 18 2.72 10.08 8.96
C PRO A 18 1.66 10.84 8.17
N ALA A 19 0.93 10.16 7.29
CA ALA A 19 -0.26 10.74 6.67
C ALA A 19 -1.29 11.10 7.75
N LEU A 20 -2.13 12.10 7.47
CA LEU A 20 -3.17 12.52 8.39
C LEU A 20 -4.11 11.33 8.66
N HIS A 21 -4.42 11.09 9.94
CA HIS A 21 -5.28 9.99 10.38
C HIS A 21 -4.80 8.58 9.98
N VAL A 22 -3.51 8.39 9.67
CA VAL A 22 -2.99 7.10 9.17
C VAL A 22 -3.29 5.92 10.10
N VAL A 23 -3.28 6.12 11.42
CA VAL A 23 -3.59 5.07 12.41
C VAL A 23 -5.05 4.60 12.27
N GLU A 24 -5.99 5.54 12.28
CA GLU A 24 -7.42 5.24 12.17
C GLU A 24 -7.75 4.62 10.80
N PHE A 25 -7.14 5.16 9.74
CA PHE A 25 -7.26 4.62 8.39
C PHE A 25 -6.79 3.17 8.32
N LEU A 26 -5.56 2.89 8.78
CA LEU A 26 -4.98 1.53 8.76
C LEU A 26 -5.77 0.56 9.62
N LYS A 27 -6.24 1.00 10.79
CA LYS A 27 -7.11 0.19 11.65
C LYS A 27 -8.37 -0.24 10.91
N ILE A 28 -9.14 0.73 10.40
CA ILE A 28 -10.41 0.45 9.73
C ILE A 28 -10.19 -0.41 8.48
N ALA A 29 -9.14 -0.11 7.72
CA ALA A 29 -8.81 -0.87 6.52
C ALA A 29 -8.50 -2.33 6.83
N THR A 30 -7.57 -2.58 7.76
CA THR A 30 -7.08 -3.93 8.08
C THR A 30 -8.08 -4.76 8.89
N GLU A 31 -8.99 -4.14 9.64
CA GLU A 31 -10.07 -4.86 10.34
C GLU A 31 -11.20 -5.31 9.39
N LYS A 32 -11.40 -4.62 8.27
CA LYS A 32 -12.57 -4.82 7.38
C LYS A 32 -12.23 -5.42 6.02
N HIS A 33 -10.97 -5.36 5.60
CA HIS A 33 -10.57 -5.69 4.24
C HIS A 33 -9.26 -6.47 4.19
N ASP A 34 -9.07 -7.21 3.10
CA ASP A 34 -7.78 -7.80 2.78
C ASP A 34 -6.87 -6.73 2.18
N CYS A 35 -5.80 -6.39 2.90
CA CYS A 35 -4.88 -5.32 2.52
C CYS A 35 -3.58 -5.86 1.93
N TYR A 36 -3.06 -5.15 0.93
CA TYR A 36 -1.89 -5.52 0.16
C TYR A 36 -0.99 -4.30 -0.09
N TRP A 37 0.33 -4.49 -0.04
CA TRP A 37 1.27 -3.46 -0.49
C TRP A 37 1.31 -3.40 -2.02
N ALA A 38 1.37 -2.20 -2.58
CA ALA A 38 1.47 -1.90 -4.01
C ALA A 38 2.69 -1.02 -4.28
N MET A 39 3.84 -1.44 -3.77
CA MET A 39 5.02 -0.59 -3.66
C MET A 39 5.94 -0.64 -4.89
N THR A 40 6.58 0.49 -5.19
CA THR A 40 7.53 0.65 -6.31
C THR A 40 8.88 -0.03 -6.07
N HIS A 41 9.29 -0.20 -4.81
CA HIS A 41 10.69 -0.49 -4.44
C HIS A 41 10.99 -1.87 -3.86
N CYS A 42 10.06 -2.82 -3.84
CA CYS A 42 10.35 -4.19 -3.40
C CYS A 42 9.86 -5.21 -4.42
N LYS A 43 10.80 -6.00 -4.90
CA LYS A 43 10.54 -7.26 -5.61
C LYS A 43 10.78 -8.38 -4.60
N GLY A 44 9.74 -9.14 -4.23
CA GLY A 44 9.86 -10.31 -3.34
C GLY A 44 9.52 -10.05 -1.88
N ASP A 45 10.07 -10.89 -0.99
CA ASP A 45 9.88 -10.95 0.49
C ASP A 45 10.50 -9.76 1.26
N ALA A 46 10.50 -8.57 0.67
CA ALA A 46 11.12 -7.39 1.24
C ALA A 46 10.19 -6.63 2.20
N THR A 47 9.33 -7.39 2.89
CA THR A 47 8.55 -6.97 4.06
C THR A 47 9.42 -6.32 5.13
N ASP A 48 10.67 -6.78 5.29
CA ASP A 48 11.63 -6.22 6.24
C ASP A 48 12.10 -4.81 5.85
N ASP A 49 12.28 -4.54 4.56
CA ASP A 49 12.71 -3.23 4.05
C ASP A 49 11.59 -2.20 4.20
N VAL A 50 10.36 -2.59 3.84
CA VAL A 50 9.15 -1.78 4.10
C VAL A 50 9.04 -1.48 5.58
N THR A 51 9.07 -2.52 6.41
CA THR A 51 8.89 -2.42 7.84
C THR A 51 9.93 -1.49 8.46
N ARG A 52 11.19 -1.60 8.05
CA ARG A 52 12.26 -0.69 8.49
C ARG A 52 12.00 0.75 8.05
N TYR A 53 11.63 0.96 6.80
CA TYR A 53 11.33 2.29 6.25
C TYR A 53 10.19 2.98 7.03
N ILE A 54 9.06 2.28 7.22
CA ILE A 54 7.89 2.87 7.86
C ILE A 54 8.07 3.03 9.37
N LYS A 55 8.86 2.16 10.04
CA LYS A 55 9.13 2.26 11.49
C LYS A 55 9.85 3.54 11.90
N GLU A 56 10.65 4.13 11.01
CA GLU A 56 11.32 5.40 11.27
C GLU A 56 10.38 6.61 11.23
N ILE A 57 9.19 6.45 10.63
CA ILE A 57 8.29 7.56 10.29
C ILE A 57 6.96 7.45 11.04
N LEU A 58 6.38 6.25 11.10
CA LEU A 58 5.05 6.00 11.63
C LEU A 58 5.06 5.76 13.14
N PRO A 59 3.99 6.13 13.86
CA PRO A 59 3.82 5.74 15.26
C PRO A 59 3.71 4.21 15.38
N GLU A 60 4.12 3.68 16.53
CA GLU A 60 4.10 2.23 16.82
C GLU A 60 2.72 1.60 16.59
N GLU A 61 1.64 2.30 16.95
CA GLU A 61 0.28 1.82 16.73
C GLU A 61 -0.05 1.59 15.23
N ALA A 62 0.41 2.48 14.34
CA ALA A 62 0.25 2.27 12.89
C ALA A 62 1.07 1.07 12.41
N ILE A 63 2.25 0.84 12.99
CA ILE A 63 3.10 -0.30 12.63
C ILE A 63 2.42 -1.63 12.92
N GLU A 64 1.67 -1.74 14.02
CA GLU A 64 0.92 -2.97 14.33
C GLU A 64 -0.11 -3.30 13.25
N TYR A 65 -0.82 -2.30 12.72
CA TYR A 65 -1.74 -2.52 11.60
C TYR A 65 -1.00 -2.82 10.29
N CYS A 66 0.15 -2.18 10.04
CA CYS A 66 0.95 -2.44 8.85
C CYS A 66 1.43 -3.90 8.73
N LYS A 67 1.63 -4.60 9.86
CA LYS A 67 1.98 -6.04 9.87
C LYS A 67 0.88 -6.94 9.31
N LEU A 68 -0.37 -6.45 9.27
CA LEU A 68 -1.51 -7.19 8.71
C LEU A 68 -1.61 -7.03 7.18
N ILE A 69 -0.83 -6.11 6.59
CA ILE A 69 -0.83 -5.85 5.16
C ILE A 69 0.10 -6.85 4.47
N LYS A 70 -0.44 -7.57 3.49
CA LYS A 70 0.24 -8.65 2.78
C LYS A 70 1.21 -8.08 1.74
N ALA A 71 2.40 -8.67 1.64
CA ALA A 71 3.30 -8.39 0.54
C ALA A 71 2.68 -8.79 -0.80
N THR A 72 3.08 -8.12 -1.88
CA THR A 72 2.77 -8.51 -3.25
C THR A 72 4.04 -8.57 -4.07
N GLU A 73 3.99 -9.32 -5.16
CA GLU A 73 5.07 -9.43 -6.11
C GLU A 73 4.54 -9.12 -7.51
N TRP A 74 5.31 -8.36 -8.28
CA TRP A 74 5.03 -8.07 -9.69
C TRP A 74 6.34 -8.04 -10.47
N SER A 75 6.27 -8.39 -11.76
CA SER A 75 7.46 -8.51 -12.60
C SER A 75 7.75 -7.25 -13.40
N HIS A 76 6.72 -6.66 -14.01
CA HIS A 76 6.88 -5.51 -14.90
C HIS A 76 6.08 -4.28 -14.44
N LYS A 77 4.83 -4.47 -14.02
CA LYS A 77 3.93 -3.38 -13.61
C LYS A 77 3.21 -3.72 -12.31
N LYS A 78 3.02 -2.71 -11.44
CA LYS A 78 2.19 -2.84 -10.22
C LYS A 78 0.78 -3.35 -10.53
N THR A 79 0.21 -2.96 -11.67
CA THR A 79 -1.12 -3.41 -12.11
C THR A 79 -1.27 -4.93 -12.25
N GLU A 80 -0.18 -5.70 -12.25
CA GLU A 80 -0.21 -7.17 -12.23
C GLU A 80 -0.73 -7.75 -10.90
N ILE A 81 -0.65 -6.99 -9.79
CA ILE A 81 -1.04 -7.49 -8.46
C ILE A 81 -2.55 -7.43 -8.19
N PHE A 82 -3.29 -6.73 -9.05
CA PHE A 82 -4.72 -6.49 -8.84
C PHE A 82 -5.54 -7.71 -9.24
N ASP A 83 -6.53 -8.02 -8.40
CA ASP A 83 -7.54 -9.03 -8.73
C ASP A 83 -8.69 -8.39 -9.51
N TYR A 84 -8.56 -8.38 -10.84
CA TYR A 84 -9.57 -7.84 -11.75
C TYR A 84 -10.90 -8.61 -11.76
N LYS A 85 -11.01 -9.74 -11.05
CA LYS A 85 -12.26 -10.51 -10.95
C LYS A 85 -13.14 -10.07 -9.79
N SER A 86 -12.64 -9.20 -8.92
CA SER A 86 -13.31 -8.75 -7.69
C SER A 86 -13.20 -7.24 -7.54
N ASP A 87 -14.12 -6.63 -6.80
CA ASP A 87 -13.99 -5.21 -6.44
C ASP A 87 -12.72 -4.97 -5.60
N PHE A 88 -11.96 -3.95 -5.98
CA PHE A 88 -10.79 -3.50 -5.23
C PHE A 88 -10.68 -1.97 -5.23
N LEU A 89 -9.91 -1.45 -4.29
CA LEU A 89 -9.45 -0.07 -4.29
C LEU A 89 -7.92 -0.05 -4.27
N TRP A 90 -7.34 0.88 -5.01
CA TRP A 90 -5.91 1.15 -4.99
C TRP A 90 -5.68 2.61 -4.60
N PHE A 91 -4.93 2.81 -3.52
CA PHE A 91 -4.52 4.11 -3.03
C PHE A 91 -3.10 4.37 -3.52
N GLU A 92 -2.97 5.37 -4.39
CA GLU A 92 -1.73 5.80 -5.05
C GLU A 92 -1.82 7.30 -5.24
N ASP A 93 -0.75 8.04 -4.91
CA ASP A 93 -0.77 9.50 -4.95
C ASP A 93 -0.43 10.03 -6.35
N ALA A 94 0.33 9.26 -7.12
CA ALA A 94 0.81 9.65 -8.44
C ALA A 94 0.86 8.45 -9.41
N PRO A 95 -0.28 7.84 -9.79
CA PRO A 95 -0.29 6.72 -10.73
C PRO A 95 0.18 7.18 -12.12
N PHE A 96 1.02 6.37 -12.76
CA PHE A 96 1.45 6.62 -14.13
C PHE A 96 0.28 6.51 -15.11
N ASP A 97 0.35 7.22 -16.23
CA ASP A 97 -0.75 7.22 -17.21
C ASP A 97 -1.02 5.83 -17.78
N PHE A 98 0.02 5.02 -18.01
CA PHE A 98 -0.15 3.63 -18.44
C PHE A 98 -0.84 2.75 -17.40
N GLU A 99 -0.74 3.07 -16.10
CA GLU A 99 -1.42 2.31 -15.04
C GLU A 99 -2.92 2.64 -15.07
N LYS A 100 -3.26 3.92 -15.26
CA LYS A 100 -4.64 4.36 -15.44
C LYS A 100 -5.28 3.72 -16.68
N GLU A 101 -4.55 3.66 -17.79
CA GLU A 101 -5.03 3.03 -19.03
C GLU A 101 -5.34 1.54 -18.87
N VAL A 102 -4.59 0.82 -18.02
CA VAL A 102 -4.88 -0.59 -17.72
C VAL A 102 -6.17 -0.74 -16.90
N LEU A 103 -6.43 0.19 -15.97
CA LEU A 103 -7.59 0.16 -15.08
C LEU A 103 -8.91 0.60 -15.75
N LEU A 104 -8.85 1.23 -16.93
CA LEU A 104 -10.00 1.69 -17.69
C LEU A 104 -10.52 0.67 -18.72
N GLN A 105 -9.86 -0.49 -18.84
CA GLN A 105 -10.22 -1.58 -19.77
C GLN A 105 -11.17 -2.57 -19.12
#